data_AF-A0A428SCH7-F1
#
_entry.id   AF-A0A428SCH7-F1
#
_cell.length_a   1.000
_cell.length_b   1.000
_cell.length_c   1.000
_cell.angle_alpha   90.00
_cell.angle_beta   90.00
_cell.angle_gamma   90.00
#
_symmetry.space_group_name_H-M   'P 1'
#
loop_
_entity.id
_entity.type
_entity.pdbx_description
1 polymer ?
#
loop_
_entity_poly.entity_id
_entity_poly.type
_entity_poly.pdbx_seq_one_letter_code
_entity_poly.pdbx_strand_id
1 'polypeptide(L)'
;MPVWQPLPSLARSPLKRASQLSTMRNTPEWISSRRQIKMRCRSGSHKSFRTKQKLAKAQKQNRPVPQWIRLRTGNTIRYNAKRRHWRKTRIGI
;
A
#
# COMPACT_ATOMS: atom_id res chain seq x y z
N MET A 1 37.56 -15.67 31.36
CA MET A 1 36.25 -16.27 31.73
C MET A 1 35.37 -15.16 32.28
N PRO A 2 34.37 -14.66 31.54
CA PRO A 2 33.50 -13.60 32.05
C PRO A 2 32.46 -14.17 33.02
N VAL A 3 32.48 -13.66 34.26
CA VAL A 3 31.55 -13.97 35.35
C VAL A 3 30.19 -13.37 35.02
N TRP A 4 29.15 -14.20 34.94
CA TRP A 4 27.77 -13.76 34.80
C TRP A 4 27.26 -13.16 36.12
N GLN A 5 26.76 -11.94 36.09
CA GLN A 5 25.95 -11.36 37.17
C GLN A 5 24.46 -11.52 36.85
N PRO A 6 23.59 -11.88 37.83
CA PRO A 6 22.14 -11.91 37.64
C PRO A 6 21.52 -10.51 37.81
N LEU A 7 20.54 -10.18 36.96
CA LEU A 7 19.74 -8.95 37.03
C LEU A 7 18.75 -8.98 38.21
N PRO A 8 18.42 -7.82 38.85
CA PRO A 8 17.47 -7.76 39.95
C PRO A 8 16.00 -7.94 39.49
N SER A 9 15.24 -8.70 40.28
CA SER A 9 13.81 -8.95 40.11
C SER A 9 12.99 -7.69 40.34
N LEU A 10 12.34 -7.18 39.29
CA LEU A 10 11.32 -6.15 39.40
C LEU A 10 10.07 -6.73 40.07
N ALA A 11 9.81 -6.28 41.30
CA ALA A 11 8.59 -6.56 42.05
C ALA A 11 7.34 -6.10 41.27
N ARG A 12 6.37 -7.01 41.09
CA ARG A 12 5.04 -6.67 40.56
C ARG A 12 4.28 -5.86 41.61
N SER A 13 3.98 -4.60 41.31
CA SER A 13 3.06 -3.78 42.10
C SER A 13 1.61 -4.30 41.98
N PRO A 14 0.81 -4.27 43.06
CA PRO A 14 -0.59 -4.67 43.01
C PRO A 14 -1.43 -3.63 42.25
N LEU A 15 -2.08 -4.08 41.17
CA LEU A 15 -3.04 -3.28 40.42
C LEU A 15 -4.24 -2.97 41.33
N LYS A 16 -4.46 -1.68 41.61
CA LYS A 16 -5.65 -1.20 42.32
C LYS A 16 -6.88 -1.42 41.44
N ARG A 17 -7.88 -2.14 41.99
CA ARG A 17 -9.26 -2.16 41.48
C ARG A 17 -9.81 -0.73 41.53
N ALA A 18 -10.15 -0.18 40.38
CA ALA A 18 -11.01 0.99 40.27
C ALA A 18 -12.34 0.57 39.66
N SER A 19 -13.38 1.07 40.30
CA SER A 19 -14.80 0.80 40.13
C SER A 19 -15.36 1.27 38.79
N GLN A 20 -16.36 0.52 38.36
CA GLN A 20 -17.30 0.78 37.27
C GLN A 20 -17.80 2.24 37.24
N LEU A 21 -17.73 2.87 36.06
CA LEU A 21 -18.68 3.91 35.68
C LEU A 21 -19.17 3.62 34.26
N SER A 22 -20.46 3.30 34.18
CA SER A 22 -21.27 3.24 32.99
C SER A 22 -21.62 4.67 32.57
N THR A 23 -21.07 5.13 31.45
CA THR A 23 -21.69 6.18 30.64
C THR A 23 -21.92 5.62 29.23
N MET A 24 -23.18 5.35 28.94
CA MET A 24 -23.62 4.94 27.62
C MET A 24 -23.46 6.09 26.61
N ARG A 25 -23.09 5.68 25.39
CA ARG A 25 -23.31 6.34 24.09
C ARG A 25 -22.61 7.69 23.92
N ASN A 26 -21.49 7.67 23.19
CA ASN A 26 -21.17 8.59 22.10
C ASN A 26 -19.87 8.12 21.42
N THR A 27 -19.97 7.10 20.57
CA THR A 27 -18.92 6.81 19.58
C THR A 27 -19.15 7.74 18.38
N PRO A 28 -18.24 8.68 18.07
CA PRO A 28 -18.42 9.55 16.91
C PRO A 28 -18.30 8.74 15.62
N GLU A 29 -19.34 8.77 14.79
CA GLU A 29 -19.31 8.23 13.43
C GLU A 29 -18.26 8.96 12.59
N TRP A 30 -17.03 8.43 12.53
CA TRP A 30 -16.03 8.81 11.53
C TRP A 30 -15.67 7.67 10.57
N ILE A 31 -16.45 6.57 10.58
CA ILE A 31 -16.30 5.45 9.63
C ILE A 31 -17.39 5.46 8.54
N SER A 32 -18.32 6.43 8.55
CA SER A 32 -19.37 6.57 7.53
C SER A 32 -18.97 7.55 6.42
N SER A 33 -17.77 7.38 5.82
CA SER A 33 -17.41 8.01 4.54
C SER A 33 -16.23 7.32 3.87
N ARG A 34 -16.15 5.99 3.93
CA ARG A 34 -15.37 5.27 2.92
C ARG A 34 -16.15 5.34 1.63
N ARG A 35 -15.87 6.39 0.83
CA ARG A 35 -16.40 6.62 -0.53
C ARG A 35 -16.76 5.29 -1.15
N GLN A 36 -18.05 5.09 -1.36
CA GLN A 36 -18.58 4.01 -2.16
C GLN A 36 -18.01 4.18 -3.57
N ILE A 37 -16.82 3.64 -3.81
CA ILE A 37 -16.31 3.44 -5.16
C ILE A 37 -17.26 2.40 -5.73
N LYS A 38 -18.30 2.91 -6.40
CA LYS A 38 -19.28 2.16 -7.14
C LYS A 38 -18.49 1.28 -8.11
N MET A 39 -18.27 0.03 -7.72
CA MET A 39 -17.70 -1.02 -8.56
C MET A 39 -18.73 -1.29 -9.65
N ARG A 40 -18.76 -0.43 -10.67
CA ARG A 40 -19.46 -0.74 -11.91
C ARG A 40 -18.61 -1.79 -12.59
N CYS A 41 -18.87 -3.05 -12.25
CA CYS A 41 -18.42 -4.21 -12.99
C CYS A 41 -19.07 -4.17 -14.38
N ARG A 42 -18.58 -3.29 -15.27
CA ARG A 42 -18.65 -3.57 -16.70
C ARG A 42 -17.81 -4.83 -16.90
N SER A 43 -18.45 -5.88 -17.41
CA SER A 43 -17.80 -7.14 -17.75
C SER A 43 -16.39 -6.91 -18.32
N GLY A 44 -15.42 -7.69 -17.84
CA GLY A 44 -14.01 -7.51 -18.19
C GLY A 44 -13.75 -7.47 -19.70
N SER A 45 -14.60 -8.14 -20.48
CA SER A 45 -14.58 -8.21 -21.94
C SER A 45 -15.11 -6.95 -22.64
N HIS A 46 -16.22 -6.35 -22.18
CA HIS A 46 -16.90 -5.28 -22.92
C HIS A 46 -16.47 -3.89 -22.43
N LYS A 47 -15.43 -3.34 -23.07
CA LYS A 47 -14.85 -2.02 -22.78
C LYS A 47 -15.07 -1.03 -23.91
N SER A 48 -15.24 0.26 -23.59
CA SER A 48 -15.27 1.32 -24.60
C SER A 48 -13.90 1.51 -25.26
N PHE A 49 -13.88 2.10 -26.46
CA PHE A 49 -12.65 2.36 -27.20
C PHE A 49 -11.65 3.21 -26.40
N ARG A 50 -12.12 4.28 -25.73
CA ARG A 50 -11.29 5.14 -24.88
C ARG A 50 -10.55 4.36 -23.79
N THR A 51 -11.24 3.43 -23.12
CA THR A 51 -10.62 2.59 -22.09
C THR A 51 -9.62 1.61 -22.71
N LYS A 52 -9.95 0.99 -23.85
CA LYS A 52 -9.03 0.11 -24.59
C LYS A 52 -7.75 0.83 -25.00
N GLN A 53 -7.85 2.06 -25.50
CA GLN A 53 -6.69 2.87 -25.89
C GLN A 53 -5.77 3.17 -24.70
N LYS A 54 -6.35 3.57 -23.55
CA LYS A 54 -5.60 3.80 -22.31
C LYS A 54 -4.90 2.52 -21.82
N LEU A 55 -5.59 1.38 -21.84
CA LEU A 55 -5.02 0.08 -21.47
C LEU A 55 -3.87 -0.34 -22.40
N ALA A 56 -4.05 -0.17 -23.71
CA ALA A 56 -3.01 -0.48 -24.69
C ALA A 56 -1.78 0.42 -24.50
N LYS A 57 -1.95 1.71 -24.22
CA LYS A 57 -0.84 2.62 -23.93
C LYS A 57 -0.11 2.24 -22.64
N ALA A 58 -0.85 1.92 -21.59
CA ALA A 58 -0.28 1.46 -20.32
C ALA A 58 0.52 0.16 -20.48
N GLN A 59 0.04 -0.77 -21.31
CA GLN A 59 0.80 -1.98 -21.66
C GLN A 59 2.07 -1.65 -22.45
N LYS A 60 1.98 -0.75 -23.44
CA LYS A 60 3.14 -0.33 -24.24
C LYS A 60 4.22 0.38 -23.43
N GLN A 61 3.86 1.12 -22.38
CA GLN A 61 4.80 1.80 -21.48
C GLN A 61 5.50 0.84 -20.51
N ASN A 62 4.90 -0.32 -20.22
CA ASN A 62 5.41 -1.28 -19.23
C ASN A 62 6.53 -2.17 -19.80
N ARG A 63 7.61 -1.54 -20.29
CA ARG A 63 8.75 -2.21 -20.92
C ARG A 63 10.05 -1.88 -20.19
N PRO A 64 11.06 -2.77 -20.21
CA PRO A 64 12.39 -2.47 -19.68
C PRO A 64 13.13 -1.44 -20.54
N VAL A 65 14.14 -0.80 -19.96
CA VAL A 65 14.99 0.16 -20.67
C VAL A 65 15.87 -0.59 -21.68
N PRO A 66 15.95 -0.16 -22.95
CA PRO A 66 16.84 -0.74 -23.94
C PRO A 66 18.32 -0.69 -23.56
N GLN A 67 19.08 -1.69 -23.98
CA GLN A 67 20.49 -1.83 -23.60
C GLN A 67 21.38 -0.71 -24.15
N TRP A 68 21.21 -0.31 -25.41
CA TRP A 68 22.02 0.74 -26.01
C TRP A 68 21.90 2.09 -25.27
N ILE A 69 20.75 2.36 -24.64
CA ILE A 69 20.56 3.57 -23.80
C ILE A 69 21.48 3.50 -22.58
N ARG A 70 21.65 2.33 -21.96
CA ARG A 70 22.55 2.15 -20.80
C ARG A 70 24.02 2.36 -21.16
N LEU A 71 24.38 2.17 -22.43
CA LEU A 71 25.74 2.32 -22.94
C LEU A 71 26.03 3.75 -23.43
N ARG A 72 25.05 4.67 -23.43
CA ARG A 72 25.29 6.07 -23.79
C ARG A 72 26.12 6.76 -22.70
N THR A 73 27.15 7.50 -23.12
CA THR A 73 27.98 8.32 -22.23
C THR A 73 27.13 9.35 -21.47
N GLY A 74 27.42 9.56 -20.18
CA GLY A 74 26.72 10.54 -19.35
C GLY A 74 25.27 10.17 -18.97
N ASN A 75 24.83 8.93 -19.22
CA ASN A 75 23.48 8.50 -18.85
C ASN A 75 23.39 8.01 -17.39
N THR A 76 22.49 8.62 -16.61
CA THR A 76 22.19 8.24 -15.22
C THR A 76 21.06 7.22 -15.10
N ILE A 77 20.27 6.99 -16.15
CA ILE A 77 19.06 6.17 -16.14
C ILE A 77 19.43 4.69 -16.35
N ARG A 78 19.27 3.86 -15.30
CA ARG A 78 19.58 2.41 -15.35
C ARG A 78 18.35 1.52 -15.49
N TYR A 79 17.22 1.91 -14.90
CA TYR A 79 15.97 1.15 -14.91
C TYR A 79 14.77 2.08 -15.09
N ASN A 80 13.62 1.52 -15.46
CA ASN A 80 12.39 2.28 -15.62
C ASN A 80 11.65 2.38 -14.27
N ALA A 81 11.83 3.49 -13.56
CA ALA A 81 11.18 3.73 -12.27
C ALA A 81 9.64 3.73 -12.33
N LYS A 82 9.06 4.04 -13.50
CA LYS A 82 7.60 4.09 -13.71
C LYS A 82 7.03 2.76 -14.21
N ARG A 83 7.84 1.70 -14.28
CA ARG A 83 7.38 0.36 -14.65
C ARG A 83 6.41 -0.15 -13.58
N ARG A 84 5.33 -0.83 -14.00
CA ARG A 84 4.23 -1.21 -13.10
C ARG A 84 4.00 -2.72 -13.12
N HIS A 85 3.73 -3.30 -11.95
CA HIS A 85 3.22 -4.67 -11.84
C HIS A 85 1.71 -4.66 -11.58
N TRP A 86 0.97 -5.54 -12.26
CA TRP A 86 -0.50 -5.54 -12.21
C TRP A 86 -1.08 -5.90 -10.84
N ARG A 87 -0.37 -6.71 -10.03
CA ARG A 87 -0.78 -7.02 -8.65
C ARG A 87 -0.49 -5.89 -7.66
N LYS A 88 0.55 -5.08 -7.90
CA LYS A 88 1.02 -4.06 -6.94
C LYS A 88 0.33 -2.71 -7.10
N THR A 89 0.03 -2.28 -8.32
CA THR A 89 -0.54 -0.94 -8.57
C THR A 89 -1.64 -1.00 -9.62
N ARG A 90 -2.79 -0.38 -9.32
CA ARG A 90 -3.95 -0.28 -10.22
C ARG A 90 -3.79 0.90 -11.19
N ILE A 91 -4.40 0.82 -12.38
CA ILE A 91 -4.24 1.84 -13.45
C ILE A 91 -5.18 3.04 -13.24
N GLY A 92 -6.19 2.93 -12.37
CA GLY A 92 -7.08 4.04 -12.01
C GLY A 92 -7.80 4.65 -13.22
N ILE A 93 -8.41 3.81 -14.06
CA ILE A 93 -9.13 4.22 -15.28
C ILE A 93 -10.63 4.00 -15.09
#